data_AF-A0A9D6X5S4-F1
#
_entry.id   AF-A0A9D6X5S4-F1
#
_cell.length_a   1.000
_cell.length_b   1.000
_cell.length_c   1.000
_cell.angle_alpha   90.00
_cell.angle_beta   90.00
_cell.angle_gamma   90.00
#
_symmetry.space_group_name_H-M   'P 1'
#
loop_
_entity.id
_entity.type
_entity.pdbx_description
1 polymer ?
#
loop_
_entity_poly.entity_id
_entity_poly.type
_entity_poly.pdbx_seq_one_letter_code
_entity_poly.pdbx_strand_id
1 'polypeptide(L)'
;MTPTPRALVVYHSRTGRTRRIGKMLAARLKADVDEIVLAGPAGRSPSEARCAFEAAMGRAVSVKAARCDPAQYELVLIGSPVWCWSLAAPVRGWLKAHPLGSAQAAFFCTLGGSGAERVFAQMQDVCGKRARATLALTQAQVEAGPRAAIDAFIARLVGQHARAEAAAEASAPLPEPGPLAQAHSRDAHGTG
;
A
#
# COMPACT_ATOMS: atom_id res chain seq x y z
N MET A 1 4.54 -9.34 -21.29
CA MET A 1 4.01 -9.66 -19.95
C MET A 1 4.36 -8.48 -19.06
N THR A 2 3.39 -7.69 -18.61
CA THR A 2 3.67 -6.57 -17.69
C THR A 2 4.23 -7.16 -16.39
N PRO A 3 5.39 -6.69 -15.90
CA PRO A 3 5.89 -7.11 -14.60
C PRO A 3 4.83 -6.77 -13.55
N THR A 4 4.49 -7.75 -12.71
CA THR A 4 3.55 -7.50 -11.61
C THR A 4 4.31 -6.72 -10.54
N PRO A 5 3.81 -5.55 -10.08
CA PRO A 5 4.54 -4.71 -9.15
C PRO A 5 4.83 -5.48 -7.86
N ARG A 6 6.07 -5.37 -7.35
CA ARG A 6 6.42 -5.98 -6.06
C ARG A 6 5.59 -5.33 -4.97
N ALA A 7 4.68 -6.12 -4.38
CA ALA A 7 3.73 -5.64 -3.40
C ALA A 7 3.99 -6.20 -1.99
N LEU A 8 3.73 -5.38 -0.97
CA LEU A 8 3.72 -5.75 0.44
C LEU A 8 2.33 -5.54 1.02
N VAL A 9 1.81 -6.52 1.75
CA VAL A 9 0.60 -6.38 2.56
C VAL A 9 0.97 -6.34 4.03
N VAL A 10 0.69 -5.20 4.67
CA VAL A 10 0.92 -4.96 6.09
C VAL A 10 -0.40 -4.76 6.81
N TYR A 11 -0.60 -5.39 7.97
CA TYR A 11 -1.83 -5.19 8.74
C TYR A 11 -1.64 -5.40 10.24
N HIS A 12 -2.51 -4.78 11.04
CA HIS A 12 -2.74 -5.21 12.42
C HIS A 12 -4.02 -6.04 12.51
N SER A 13 -4.05 -7.10 13.31
CA SER A 13 -5.26 -7.90 13.48
C SER A 13 -5.34 -8.62 14.83
N ARG A 14 -6.27 -8.18 15.70
CA ARG A 14 -6.49 -8.82 17.01
C ARG A 14 -7.30 -10.11 16.92
N THR A 15 -8.50 -10.07 16.35
CA THR A 15 -9.44 -11.22 16.29
C THR A 15 -9.35 -11.99 14.97
N GLY A 16 -8.28 -11.82 14.21
CA GLY A 16 -8.06 -12.52 12.94
C GLY A 16 -8.84 -12.01 11.71
N ARG A 17 -9.78 -11.07 11.85
CA ARG A 17 -10.59 -10.58 10.71
C ARG A 17 -9.76 -9.82 9.68
N THR A 18 -9.02 -8.80 10.12
CA THR A 18 -8.13 -8.02 9.24
C THR A 18 -7.02 -8.91 8.67
N ARG A 19 -6.51 -9.86 9.46
CA ARG A 19 -5.56 -10.90 9.02
C ARG A 19 -6.11 -11.74 7.87
N ARG A 20 -7.35 -12.20 7.96
CA ARG A 20 -8.00 -12.98 6.91
C ARG A 20 -8.01 -12.20 5.60
N ILE A 21 -8.42 -10.94 5.63
CA ILE A 21 -8.45 -10.07 4.44
C ILE A 21 -7.04 -9.80 3.90
N GLY A 22 -6.09 -9.46 4.77
CA GLY A 22 -4.70 -9.23 4.37
C GLY A 22 -4.08 -10.45 3.68
N LYS A 23 -4.28 -11.66 4.23
CA LYS A 23 -3.81 -12.91 3.60
C LYS A 23 -4.48 -13.19 2.25
N MET A 24 -5.78 -12.91 2.11
CA MET A 24 -6.49 -13.08 0.84
C MET A 24 -5.96 -12.13 -0.24
N LEU A 25 -5.73 -10.85 0.13
CA LEU A 25 -5.14 -9.86 -0.77
C LEU A 25 -3.74 -10.27 -1.21
N ALA A 26 -2.91 -10.69 -0.25
CA ALA A 26 -1.55 -11.12 -0.54
C ALA A 26 -1.49 -12.33 -1.46
N ALA A 27 -2.34 -13.33 -1.23
CA ALA A 27 -2.43 -14.52 -2.09
C ALA A 27 -2.83 -14.16 -3.53
N ARG A 28 -3.76 -13.22 -3.72
CA ARG A 28 -4.19 -12.79 -5.05
C ARG A 28 -3.15 -11.93 -5.78
N LEU A 29 -2.38 -11.15 -5.05
CA LEU A 29 -1.34 -10.28 -5.60
C LEU A 29 0.04 -10.94 -5.66
N LYS A 30 0.19 -12.15 -5.12
CA LYS A 30 1.50 -12.81 -4.87
C LYS A 30 2.46 -11.88 -4.09
N ALA A 31 1.89 -11.18 -3.11
CA ALA A 31 2.59 -10.17 -2.32
C ALA A 31 3.19 -10.75 -1.03
N ASP A 32 4.22 -10.10 -0.53
CA ASP A 32 4.76 -10.38 0.80
C ASP A 32 3.76 -9.96 1.89
N VAL A 33 3.89 -10.56 3.07
CA VAL A 33 3.00 -10.28 4.21
C VAL A 33 3.76 -9.98 5.47
N ASP A 34 3.49 -8.82 6.05
CA ASP A 34 3.95 -8.48 7.38
C ASP A 34 2.80 -8.12 8.33
N GLU A 35 2.88 -8.63 9.56
CA GLU A 35 1.87 -8.33 10.58
C GLU A 35 2.46 -7.35 11.59
N ILE A 36 1.72 -6.27 11.81
CA ILE A 36 2.02 -5.23 12.77
C ILE A 36 1.68 -5.76 14.16
N VAL A 37 2.73 -6.04 14.93
CA VAL A 37 2.65 -6.52 16.31
C VAL A 37 3.09 -5.41 17.26
N LEU A 38 2.35 -5.24 18.34
CA LEU A 38 2.69 -4.29 19.40
C LEU A 38 4.05 -4.61 20.01
N ALA A 39 4.86 -3.58 20.26
CA ALA A 39 6.04 -3.70 21.11
C ALA A 39 5.61 -3.60 22.58
N GLY A 40 6.21 -4.44 23.42
CA GLY A 40 5.99 -4.46 24.85
C GLY A 40 7.04 -5.32 25.53
N PRO A 41 7.22 -5.20 26.86
CA PRO A 41 8.04 -6.12 27.63
C PRO A 41 7.61 -7.56 27.34
N ALA A 42 8.55 -8.50 27.34
CA ALA A 42 8.27 -9.90 27.05
C ALA A 42 7.02 -10.39 27.81
N GLY A 43 5.96 -10.74 27.08
CA GLY A 43 4.70 -11.23 27.65
C GLY A 43 3.62 -10.19 28.00
N ARG A 44 3.85 -8.88 27.87
CA ARG A 44 2.83 -7.84 28.10
C ARG A 44 2.63 -6.93 26.89
N SER A 45 1.66 -7.29 26.05
CA SER A 45 1.11 -6.36 25.07
C SER A 45 0.13 -5.40 25.74
N PRO A 46 0.05 -4.12 25.30
CA PRO A 46 -0.99 -3.20 25.74
C PRO A 46 -2.39 -3.81 25.61
N SER A 47 -3.27 -3.55 26.58
CA SER A 47 -4.65 -4.03 26.56
C SER A 47 -5.44 -3.38 25.41
N GLU A 48 -6.49 -4.04 24.95
CA GLU A 48 -7.39 -3.52 23.91
C GLU A 48 -7.97 -2.16 24.32
N ALA A 49 -8.44 -2.04 25.57
CA ALA A 49 -9.00 -0.79 26.08
C ALA A 49 -7.99 0.35 25.98
N ARG A 50 -6.71 0.08 26.30
CA ARG A 50 -5.65 1.06 26.14
C ARG A 50 -5.43 1.40 24.67
N CYS A 51 -5.29 0.44 23.77
CA CYS A 51 -5.08 0.74 22.35
C CYS A 51 -6.28 1.43 21.69
N ALA A 52 -7.50 1.10 22.09
CA ALA A 52 -8.72 1.76 21.64
C ALA A 52 -8.80 3.20 22.17
N PHE A 53 -8.44 3.43 23.44
CA PHE A 53 -8.33 4.77 24.01
C PHE A 53 -7.26 5.61 23.30
N GLU A 54 -6.06 5.06 23.09
CA GLU A 54 -5.00 5.73 22.33
C GLU A 54 -5.44 6.02 20.89
N ALA A 55 -6.17 5.11 20.25
CA ALA A 55 -6.73 5.31 18.91
C ALA A 55 -7.77 6.45 18.89
N ALA A 56 -8.65 6.52 19.90
CA ALA A 56 -9.62 7.60 20.06
C ALA A 56 -8.92 8.96 20.29
N MET A 57 -7.81 8.97 21.03
CA MET A 57 -6.96 10.14 21.26
C MET A 57 -6.02 10.47 20.08
N GLY A 58 -6.06 9.71 18.99
CA GLY A 58 -5.20 9.93 17.82
C GLY A 58 -3.71 9.63 18.06
N ARG A 59 -3.39 8.91 19.14
CA ARG A 59 -2.02 8.59 19.56
C ARG A 59 -1.52 7.31 18.89
N ALA A 60 -0.20 7.24 18.76
CA ALA A 60 0.50 6.08 18.23
C ALA A 60 1.05 5.24 19.39
N VAL A 61 1.24 3.95 19.14
CA VAL A 61 1.90 3.03 20.07
C VAL A 61 3.12 2.40 19.40
N SER A 62 4.12 2.05 20.19
CA SER A 62 5.31 1.38 19.69
C SER A 62 4.95 -0.01 19.15
N VAL A 63 5.53 -0.34 18.00
CA VAL A 63 5.37 -1.63 17.32
C VAL A 63 6.72 -2.30 17.18
N LYS A 64 6.73 -3.63 17.01
CA LYS A 64 7.95 -4.38 16.69
C LYS A 64 8.49 -3.91 15.33
N ALA A 65 9.79 -4.10 15.12
CA ALA A 65 10.43 -3.84 13.83
C ALA A 65 9.71 -4.62 12.72
N ALA A 66 9.49 -3.97 11.58
CA ALA A 66 8.96 -4.63 10.40
C ALA A 66 9.94 -5.71 9.91
N ARG A 67 9.40 -6.81 9.41
CA ARG A 67 10.18 -7.88 8.76
C ARG A 67 10.59 -7.49 7.34
N CYS A 68 9.78 -6.65 6.70
CA CYS A 68 9.98 -6.17 5.33
C CYS A 68 10.10 -4.64 5.36
N ASP A 69 11.09 -4.09 4.67
CA ASP A 69 11.21 -2.64 4.48
C ASP A 69 10.20 -2.17 3.40
N PRO A 70 9.16 -1.39 3.75
CA PRO A 70 8.16 -0.96 2.78
C PRO A 70 8.72 -0.07 1.67
N ALA A 71 9.87 0.59 1.87
CA ALA A 71 10.49 1.43 0.85
C ALA A 71 11.05 0.63 -0.35
N GLN A 72 11.23 -0.69 -0.20
CA GLN A 72 11.70 -1.58 -1.27
C GLN A 72 10.59 -2.11 -2.19
N TYR A 73 9.36 -1.70 -1.95
CA TYR A 73 8.19 -2.16 -2.70
C TYR A 73 7.64 -1.04 -3.58
N GLU A 74 6.98 -1.43 -4.67
CA GLU A 74 6.28 -0.48 -5.54
C GLU A 74 4.88 -0.15 -5.00
N LEU A 75 4.29 -1.10 -4.28
CA LEU A 75 2.95 -0.99 -3.71
C LEU A 75 2.90 -1.55 -2.29
N VAL A 76 2.36 -0.78 -1.36
CA VAL A 76 2.13 -1.20 0.03
C VAL A 76 0.64 -1.12 0.36
N LEU A 77 0.04 -2.26 0.69
CA LEU A 77 -1.35 -2.39 1.13
C LEU A 77 -1.38 -2.38 2.65
N ILE A 78 -1.98 -1.35 3.27
CA ILE A 78 -2.03 -1.19 4.72
C ILE A 78 -3.43 -1.48 5.25
N GLY A 79 -3.51 -2.43 6.17
CA GLY A 79 -4.72 -2.94 6.79
C GLY A 79 -4.91 -2.51 8.23
N SER A 80 -6.06 -1.95 8.57
CA SER A 80 -6.41 -1.61 9.96
C SER A 80 -7.78 -2.13 10.36
N PRO A 81 -7.96 -2.63 11.59
CA PRO A 81 -9.28 -2.62 12.19
C PRO A 81 -9.70 -1.16 12.47
N VAL A 82 -11.00 -0.89 12.45
CA VAL A 82 -11.54 0.41 12.91
C VAL A 82 -11.87 0.30 14.39
N TRP A 83 -11.23 1.12 15.22
CA TRP A 83 -11.43 1.15 16.66
C TRP A 83 -11.93 2.52 17.09
N CYS A 84 -13.10 2.56 17.73
CA CYS A 84 -13.76 3.81 18.15
C CYS A 84 -13.83 4.83 17.00
N TRP A 85 -14.22 4.38 15.80
CA TRP A 85 -14.29 5.19 14.57
C TRP A 85 -12.95 5.83 14.14
N SER A 86 -11.82 5.33 14.62
CA SER A 86 -10.47 5.87 14.38
C SER A 86 -9.51 4.77 13.92
N LEU A 87 -8.42 5.21 13.27
CA LEU A 87 -7.29 4.38 12.88
C LEU A 87 -6.69 3.71 14.12
N ALA A 88 -6.53 2.38 14.06
CA ALA A 88 -5.96 1.63 15.15
C ALA A 88 -4.55 2.14 15.48
N ALA A 89 -4.30 2.40 16.76
CA ALA A 89 -3.03 2.93 17.25
C ALA A 89 -1.78 2.14 16.76
N PRO A 90 -1.79 0.80 16.66
CA PRO A 90 -0.65 0.03 16.14
C PRO A 90 -0.32 0.39 14.69
N VAL A 91 -1.35 0.55 13.84
CA VAL A 91 -1.15 0.89 12.43
C VAL A 91 -0.64 2.33 12.31
N ARG A 92 -1.16 3.26 13.13
CA ARG A 92 -0.63 4.62 13.21
C ARG A 92 0.85 4.63 13.60
N GLY A 93 1.24 3.83 14.59
CA GLY A 93 2.64 3.71 15.02
C GLY A 93 3.53 3.15 13.92
N TRP A 94 3.07 2.11 13.23
CA TRP A 94 3.80 1.53 12.11
C TRP A 94 4.01 2.54 10.97
N LEU A 95 2.98 3.28 10.58
CA LEU A 95 3.08 4.29 9.51
C LEU A 95 4.04 5.44 9.87
N LYS A 96 4.08 5.85 11.14
CA LYS A 96 5.04 6.86 11.61
C LYS A 96 6.48 6.33 11.61
N ALA A 97 6.67 5.05 11.89
CA ALA A 97 7.99 4.43 12.01
C ALA A 97 8.58 3.99 10.67
N HIS A 98 7.74 3.74 9.65
CA HIS A 98 8.18 3.20 8.36
C HIS A 98 7.66 4.06 7.20
N PRO A 99 8.42 5.10 6.80
CA PRO A 99 8.11 5.90 5.62
C PRO A 99 8.02 5.02 4.37
N LEU A 100 7.04 5.27 3.52
CA LEU A 100 6.78 4.45 2.32
C LEU A 100 7.70 4.80 1.13
N GLY A 101 8.55 5.83 1.23
CA GLY A 101 9.45 6.23 0.14
C GLY A 101 8.70 6.53 -1.17
N SER A 102 9.14 5.94 -2.28
CA SER A 102 8.47 6.02 -3.59
C SER A 102 7.25 5.10 -3.72
N ALA A 103 7.06 4.15 -2.81
CA ALA A 103 5.98 3.17 -2.89
C ALA A 103 4.61 3.85 -2.93
N GLN A 104 3.71 3.29 -3.72
CA GLN A 104 2.30 3.68 -3.72
C GLN A 104 1.58 3.04 -2.55
N ALA A 105 0.54 3.72 -2.06
CA ALA A 105 -0.22 3.27 -0.90
C ALA A 105 -1.64 2.84 -1.31
N ALA A 106 -2.11 1.72 -0.77
CA ALA A 106 -3.50 1.29 -0.85
C ALA A 106 -3.98 0.85 0.53
N PHE A 107 -5.24 1.08 0.85
CA PHE A 107 -5.73 0.86 2.21
C PHE A 107 -6.89 -0.11 2.26
N PHE A 108 -6.94 -0.89 3.34
CA PHE A 108 -8.11 -1.67 3.67
C PHE A 108 -8.42 -1.59 5.15
N CYS A 109 -9.70 -1.72 5.49
CA CYS A 109 -10.11 -1.80 6.88
C CYS A 109 -11.25 -2.79 7.10
N THR A 110 -11.29 -3.29 8.33
CA THR A 110 -12.42 -4.09 8.83
C THR A 110 -13.10 -3.34 9.96
N LEU A 111 -14.43 -3.29 9.94
CA LEU A 111 -15.20 -2.44 10.85
C LEU A 111 -16.49 -3.10 11.35
N GLY A 112 -17.00 -2.62 12.48
CA GLY A 112 -18.30 -3.06 13.00
C GLY A 112 -19.48 -2.48 12.19
N GLY A 113 -19.34 -1.26 11.68
CA GLY A 113 -20.39 -0.62 10.88
C GLY A 113 -19.96 0.65 10.17
N SER A 114 -19.35 1.61 10.88
CA SER A 114 -18.91 2.90 10.31
C SER A 114 -17.48 3.30 10.68
N GLY A 115 -16.98 4.40 10.11
CA GLY A 115 -15.67 4.99 10.40
C GLY A 115 -14.58 4.75 9.35
N ALA A 116 -14.89 4.03 8.26
CA ALA A 116 -13.92 3.72 7.21
C ALA A 116 -13.29 4.95 6.55
N GLU A 117 -14.12 5.92 6.14
CA GLU A 117 -13.63 7.14 5.47
C GLU A 117 -12.67 7.94 6.35
N ARG A 118 -13.03 8.12 7.62
CA ARG A 118 -12.18 8.79 8.62
C ARG A 118 -10.85 8.05 8.81
N VAL A 119 -10.88 6.72 8.89
CA VAL A 119 -9.66 5.91 9.03
C VAL A 119 -8.77 6.05 7.78
N PHE A 120 -9.34 6.03 6.58
CA PHE A 120 -8.57 6.22 5.35
C PHE A 120 -7.99 7.63 5.25
N ALA A 121 -8.73 8.67 5.65
CA ALA A 121 -8.19 10.02 5.75
C ALA A 121 -7.00 10.07 6.71
N GLN A 122 -7.14 9.53 7.92
CA GLN A 122 -6.06 9.46 8.90
C GLN A 122 -4.84 8.66 8.40
N MET A 123 -5.04 7.59 7.61
CA MET A 123 -3.92 6.87 7.01
C MET A 123 -3.18 7.74 6.00
N GLN A 124 -3.89 8.44 5.12
CA GLN A 124 -3.30 9.37 4.15
C GLN A 124 -2.53 10.49 4.85
N ASP A 125 -3.11 11.08 5.89
CA ASP A 125 -2.48 12.14 6.67
C ASP A 125 -1.19 11.69 7.34
N VAL A 126 -1.18 10.48 7.91
CA VAL A 126 -0.01 9.96 8.64
C VAL A 126 1.10 9.52 7.69
N CYS A 127 0.77 8.94 6.53
CA CYS A 127 1.79 8.45 5.58
C CYS A 127 2.17 9.47 4.50
N GLY A 128 1.46 10.60 4.41
CA GLY A 128 1.68 11.65 3.40
C GLY A 128 1.38 11.21 1.96
N LYS A 129 0.58 10.16 1.77
CA LYS A 129 0.26 9.62 0.43
C LYS A 129 -1.24 9.42 0.26
N ARG A 130 -1.74 9.79 -0.93
CA ARG A 130 -3.12 9.47 -1.33
C ARG A 130 -3.26 7.98 -1.58
N ALA A 131 -4.39 7.42 -1.16
CA ALA A 131 -4.69 6.03 -1.41
C ALA A 131 -4.98 5.82 -2.90
N ARG A 132 -4.29 4.88 -3.53
CA ARG A 132 -4.59 4.42 -4.89
C ARG A 132 -5.98 3.78 -4.94
N ALA A 133 -6.23 2.84 -4.03
CA ALA A 133 -7.57 2.32 -3.79
C ALA A 133 -7.81 2.08 -2.29
N THR A 134 -9.10 2.02 -1.93
CA THR A 134 -9.56 1.68 -0.59
C THR A 134 -10.55 0.52 -0.61
N LEU A 135 -10.54 -0.29 0.46
CA LEU A 135 -11.48 -1.39 0.69
C LEU A 135 -11.95 -1.39 2.15
N ALA A 136 -13.25 -1.18 2.37
CA ALA A 136 -13.86 -1.29 3.69
C ALA A 136 -14.76 -2.53 3.74
N LEU A 137 -14.62 -3.35 4.78
CA LEU A 137 -15.43 -4.55 4.97
C LEU A 137 -16.01 -4.61 6.39
N THR A 138 -17.33 -4.68 6.50
CA THR A 138 -17.98 -4.94 7.78
C THR A 138 -17.65 -6.35 8.27
N GLN A 139 -17.80 -6.60 9.57
CA GLN A 139 -17.67 -7.95 10.12
C GLN A 139 -18.52 -8.97 9.36
N ALA A 140 -19.78 -8.66 9.08
CA ALA A 140 -20.69 -9.54 8.35
C ALA A 140 -20.17 -9.85 6.93
N GLN A 141 -19.63 -8.85 6.23
CA GLN A 141 -19.03 -9.06 4.90
C GLN A 141 -17.77 -9.93 4.94
N VAL A 142 -16.93 -9.79 5.97
CA VAL A 142 -15.76 -10.65 6.15
C VAL A 142 -16.18 -12.10 6.39
N GLU A 143 -17.21 -12.30 7.20
CA GLU A 143 -17.73 -13.63 7.56
C GLU A 143 -18.40 -14.30 6.35
N ALA A 144 -19.13 -13.55 5.53
CA ALA A 144 -19.78 -14.01 4.30
C ALA A 144 -18.81 -14.40 3.17
N GLY A 145 -17.51 -14.12 3.28
CA GLY A 145 -16.52 -14.43 2.24
C GLY A 145 -16.47 -13.37 1.13
N PRO A 146 -15.72 -12.27 1.32
CA PRO A 146 -15.82 -11.06 0.50
C PRO A 146 -15.03 -11.14 -0.82
N ARG A 147 -15.15 -12.26 -1.55
CA ARG A 147 -14.37 -12.52 -2.77
C ARG A 147 -14.59 -11.46 -3.85
N ALA A 148 -15.84 -11.14 -4.15
CA ALA A 148 -16.17 -10.14 -5.16
C ALA A 148 -15.63 -8.74 -4.81
N ALA A 149 -15.73 -8.34 -3.54
CA ALA A 149 -15.20 -7.05 -3.09
C ALA A 149 -13.67 -6.98 -3.16
N ILE A 150 -12.98 -8.08 -2.83
CA ILE A 150 -11.52 -8.20 -3.00
C ILE A 150 -11.13 -8.13 -4.47
N ASP A 151 -11.83 -8.87 -5.33
CA ASP A 151 -11.55 -8.92 -6.76
C ASP A 151 -11.75 -7.53 -7.41
N ALA A 152 -12.83 -6.82 -7.05
CA ALA A 152 -13.08 -5.45 -7.49
C ALA A 152 -12.05 -4.45 -6.95
N PHE A 153 -11.56 -4.64 -5.73
CA PHE A 153 -10.49 -3.81 -5.18
C PHE A 153 -9.16 -4.00 -5.92
N ILE A 154 -8.78 -5.25 -6.20
CA ILE A 154 -7.57 -5.56 -6.97
C ILE A 154 -7.68 -5.03 -8.40
N ALA A 155 -8.84 -5.17 -9.05
CA ALA A 155 -9.06 -4.64 -10.39
C ALA A 155 -8.86 -3.11 -10.44
N ARG A 156 -9.38 -2.38 -9.44
CA ARG A 156 -9.15 -0.92 -9.32
C ARG A 156 -7.67 -0.58 -9.11
N LEU A 157 -6.97 -1.36 -8.28
CA LEU A 157 -5.53 -1.19 -8.09
C LEU A 157 -4.82 -1.35 -9.44
N VAL A 158 -4.88 -2.52 -10.06
CA VAL A 158 -4.15 -2.82 -11.31
C VAL A 158 -4.54 -1.88 -12.45
N GLY A 159 -5.82 -1.57 -12.62
CA GLY A 159 -6.29 -0.64 -13.66
C GLY A 159 -5.73 0.76 -13.54
N GLN A 160 -5.51 1.26 -12.32
CA GLN A 160 -4.82 2.52 -12.09
C GLN A 160 -3.30 2.45 -12.30
N HIS A 161 -2.70 1.25 -12.30
CA HIS A 161 -1.27 1.08 -12.63
C HIS A 161 -1.06 1.43 -14.09
N ALA A 162 -1.81 0.73 -14.94
CA ALA A 162 -1.62 0.76 -16.37
C ALA A 162 -1.84 2.18 -16.89
N ARG A 163 -2.79 2.92 -16.29
CA ARG A 163 -3.01 4.34 -16.61
C ARG A 163 -1.85 5.23 -16.18
N ALA A 164 -1.28 5.01 -14.99
CA ALA A 164 -0.14 5.78 -14.52
C ALA A 164 1.13 5.49 -15.35
N GLU A 165 1.37 4.23 -15.70
CA GLU A 165 2.48 3.82 -16.58
C GLU A 165 2.33 4.40 -17.98
N ALA A 166 1.14 4.26 -18.60
CA ALA A 166 0.88 4.83 -19.91
C ALA A 166 1.02 6.35 -19.94
N ALA A 167 0.59 7.04 -18.87
CA ALA A 167 0.77 8.49 -18.74
C ALA A 167 2.26 8.88 -18.56
N ALA A 168 3.03 8.09 -17.82
CA ALA A 168 4.46 8.32 -17.65
C ALA A 168 5.24 8.11 -18.96
N GLU A 169 4.89 7.07 -19.73
CA GLU A 169 5.49 6.78 -21.04
C GLU A 169 5.13 7.84 -22.08
N ALA A 170 3.86 8.29 -22.11
CA ALA A 170 3.44 9.41 -22.97
C ALA A 170 4.08 10.76 -22.61
N SER A 171 4.56 10.91 -21.37
CA SER A 171 5.24 12.12 -20.88
C SER A 171 6.77 12.03 -20.97
N ALA A 172 7.32 10.89 -21.43
CA ALA A 172 8.76 10.75 -21.60
C ALA A 172 9.24 11.65 -22.76
N PRO A 173 10.33 12.42 -22.58
CA PRO A 173 10.87 13.25 -23.66
C PRO A 173 11.26 12.37 -24.85
N LEU A 174 10.90 12.82 -26.06
CA LEU A 174 11.28 12.16 -27.31
C LEU A 174 12.79 11.87 -27.30
N PRO A 175 13.24 10.69 -27.75
CA PRO A 175 14.66 10.43 -27.87
C PRO A 175 15.28 11.50 -28.77
N GLU A 176 16.27 12.23 -28.23
CA GLU A 176 17.08 13.19 -28.97
C GLU A 176 17.51 12.55 -30.29
N PRO A 177 17.35 13.22 -31.45
CA PRO A 177 17.76 12.65 -32.72
C PRO A 177 19.24 12.28 -32.63
N GLY A 178 19.53 10.98 -32.76
CA GLY A 178 20.89 10.47 -32.73
C GLY A 178 21.77 11.20 -33.74
N PRO A 179 23.07 11.39 -33.46
CA PRO A 179 23.94 12.21 -34.28
C PRO A 179 23.88 11.75 -35.73
N LEU A 180 23.50 12.69 -36.63
CA LEU A 180 23.54 12.52 -38.07
C LEU A 180 24.94 12.01 -38.44
N ALA A 181 25.02 10.74 -38.84
CA ALA A 181 26.23 10.18 -39.41
C ALA A 181 26.61 11.08 -40.59
N GLN A 182 27.72 11.80 -40.45
CA GLN A 182 28.28 12.57 -41.55
C GLN A 182 28.69 11.58 -42.63
N ALA A 183 27.84 11.45 -43.65
CA ALA A 183 28.18 10.81 -44.90
C ALA A 183 29.29 11.66 -45.54
N HIS A 184 30.54 11.30 -45.27
CA HIS A 184 31.68 11.82 -46.02
C HIS A 184 31.60 11.26 -47.44
N SER A 185 30.88 11.96 -48.32
CA SER A 185 31.08 11.88 -49.75
C SER A 185 32.47 12.43 -50.06
N ARG A 186 33.45 11.54 -50.22
CA ARG A 186 34.66 11.89 -50.95
C ARG A 186 34.32 11.78 -52.44
N ASP A 187 33.86 12.91 -52.97
CA ASP A 187 33.86 13.17 -54.39
C ASP A 187 35.31 13.11 -54.90
N ALA A 188 35.60 12.13 -55.74
CA ALA A 188 36.76 12.12 -56.60
C ALA A 188 36.30 12.49 -58.02
N HIS A 189 36.19 13.78 -58.29
CA HIS A 189 36.54 14.35 -59.60
C HIS A 189 38.04 14.64 -59.53
N GLY A 190 38.91 14.38 -60.50
CA GLY A 190 38.79 14.05 -61.90
C GLY A 190 40.03 14.64 -62.60
N THR A 191 40.49 13.99 -63.67
CA THR A 191 41.35 14.50 -64.77
C THR A 191 42.80 14.90 -64.49
N GLY A 192 43.70 14.32 -65.31
CA GLY A 192 45.10 14.69 -65.47
C GLY A 192 45.95 13.55 -65.97
#